data_AF-A0ABC9SWU6-F1
#
_entry.id   AF-A0ABC9SWU6-F1
#
_cell.length_a   1.000
_cell.length_b   1.000
_cell.length_c   1.000
_cell.angle_alpha   90.00
_cell.angle_beta   90.00
_cell.angle_gamma   90.00
#
_symmetry.space_group_name_H-M   'P 1'
#
loop_
_entity.id
_entity.type
_entity.pdbx_description
1 polymer ?
#
loop_
_entity_poly.entity_id
_entity_poly.type
_entity_poly.pdbx_seq_one_letter_code
_entity_poly.pdbx_strand_id
1 'polypeptide(L)' 'MEKEKTWWEMKDLKKATGYSYGWLTQNILYKPCYKKILDINNGGFVYYPESRGKKWLFIADRMQEFLEKYFNQIMSR' A
#
# COMPACT_ATOMS: atom_id res chain seq x y z
N MET A 1 -10.89 -8.04 21.57
CA MET A 1 -9.91 -7.74 20.50
C MET A 1 -10.57 -6.79 19.53
N GLU A 2 -10.00 -5.60 19.32
CA GLU A 2 -10.47 -4.70 18.26
C GLU A 2 -10.32 -5.42 16.92
N LYS A 3 -11.37 -5.46 16.10
CA LYS A 3 -11.28 -6.01 14.74
C LYS A 3 -10.36 -5.09 13.93
N GLU A 4 -9.29 -5.65 13.38
CA GLU A 4 -8.46 -4.92 12.42
C GLU A 4 -9.33 -4.48 11.23
N LYS A 5 -9.15 -3.24 10.79
CA LYS A 5 -9.89 -2.72 9.63
C LYS A 5 -9.52 -3.53 8.40
N THR A 6 -10.50 -4.13 7.73
CA THR A 6 -10.32 -4.79 6.43
C THR A 6 -9.85 -3.84 5.33
N TRP A 7 -10.29 -2.58 5.39
CA TRP A 7 -9.98 -1.55 4.39
C TRP A 7 -9.13 -0.44 4.99
N TRP A 8 -7.95 -0.23 4.40
CA TRP A 8 -7.08 0.89 4.73
C TRP A 8 -7.25 2.03 3.74
N GLU A 9 -7.14 3.25 4.24
CA GLU A 9 -6.82 4.43 3.44
C GLU A 9 -5.32 4.74 3.57
N MET A 10 -4.84 5.72 2.81
CA MET A 10 -3.45 6.17 2.87
C MET A 10 -2.97 6.53 4.29
N LYS A 11 -3.86 7.07 5.14
CA LYS A 11 -3.54 7.40 6.54
C LYS A 11 -3.20 6.16 7.37
N ASP A 12 -3.89 5.05 7.12
CA ASP A 12 -3.68 3.78 7.83
C ASP A 12 -2.34 3.17 7.37
N LEU A 13 -2.04 3.20 6.06
CA LEU A 13 -0.73 2.78 5.53
C LEU A 13 0.43 3.61 6.10
N LYS A 14 0.27 4.93 6.23
CA LYS A 14 1.25 5.80 6.89
C LYS A 14 1.44 5.43 8.36
N LYS A 15 0.35 5.13 9.08
CA LYS A 15 0.40 4.73 10.49
C LYS A 15 1.12 3.37 10.65
N ALA A 16 0.87 2.43 9.75
CA ALA A 16 1.46 1.10 9.78
C ALA A 16 2.97 1.11 9.47
N THR A 17 3.41 1.99 8.57
CA THR A 17 4.80 2.00 8.07
C THR A 17 5.68 3.10 8.66
N GLY A 18 5.09 4.15 9.23
CA GLY A 18 5.80 5.35 9.71
C GLY A 18 6.30 6.28 8.60
N TYR A 19 6.13 5.94 7.31
CA TYR A 19 6.66 6.74 6.20
C TYR A 19 5.69 7.81 5.70
N SER A 20 6.26 8.85 5.09
CA SER A 20 5.50 9.95 4.48
C SER A 20 4.77 9.50 3.21
N TYR A 21 3.74 10.25 2.81
CA TYR A 21 3.02 10.01 1.55
C TYR A 21 3.96 9.98 0.35
N GLY A 22 4.87 10.96 0.24
CA GLY A 22 5.83 11.05 -0.86
C GLY A 22 6.76 9.85 -0.90
N TRP A 23 7.25 9.40 0.25
CA TRP A 23 8.12 8.25 0.32
C TRP A 23 7.39 6.96 -0.08
N LEU A 24 6.19 6.72 0.45
CA LEU A 24 5.37 5.55 0.12
C LEU A 24 5.02 5.50 -1.35
N THR A 25 4.61 6.63 -1.92
CA THR A 25 4.26 6.72 -3.35
C THR A 25 5.47 6.45 -4.24
N GLN A 26 6.64 7.03 -3.95
CA GLN A 26 7.83 6.84 -4.78
C GLN A 26 8.50 5.47 -4.62
N ASN A 27 8.56 4.93 -3.40
CA ASN A 27 9.36 3.74 -3.10
C ASN A 27 8.55 2.45 -3.08
N ILE A 28 7.23 2.55 -2.89
CA ILE A 28 6.34 1.39 -2.81
C ILE A 28 5.28 1.42 -3.92
N LEU A 29 4.39 2.40 -3.89
CA LEU A 29 3.14 2.36 -4.69
C LEU A 29 3.38 2.56 -6.19
N TYR A 30 4.23 3.50 -6.58
CA TYR A 30 4.55 3.75 -7.99
C TYR A 30 5.85 3.08 -8.45
N LYS A 31 6.54 2.33 -7.58
CA LYS A 31 7.73 1.57 -7.99
C LYS A 31 7.29 0.46 -8.97
N PRO A 32 7.80 0.40 -10.21
CA PRO A 32 7.25 -0.51 -11.24
C PRO A 32 7.19 -1.98 -10.83
N CYS A 33 8.19 -2.46 -10.08
CA CYS A 33 8.25 -3.84 -9.61
C CYS A 33 7.14 -4.20 -8.61
N TYR A 34 6.65 -3.22 -7.84
CA TYR A 34 5.59 -3.40 -6.86
C TYR A 34 4.23 -3.03 -7.42
N LYS A 35 4.14 -1.98 -8.24
CA LYS A 35 2.87 -1.55 -8.84
C LYS A 35 2.17 -2.67 -9.60
N LYS A 36 2.93 -3.52 -10.32
CA LYS A 36 2.38 -4.71 -11.01
C LYS A 36 1.73 -5.75 -10.09
N ILE A 37 2.10 -5.75 -8.80
CA ILE A 37 1.58 -6.66 -7.77
C ILE A 37 0.43 -5.98 -7.00
N LEU A 38 0.59 -4.70 -6.72
CA LEU A 38 -0.32 -3.93 -5.86
C LEU A 38 -1.60 -3.52 -6.59
N ASP A 39 -1.50 -3.08 -7.83
CA ASP A 39 -2.61 -2.45 -8.56
C ASP A 39 -3.74 -3.44 -8.86
N ILE A 40 -4.97 -3.07 -8.49
CA ILE A 40 -6.19 -3.86 -8.75
C ILE A 40 -6.40 -4.12 -10.25
N ASN A 41 -5.97 -3.21 -11.13
CA ASN A 41 -6.05 -3.40 -12.58
C ASN A 41 -5.14 -4.53 -13.08
N ASN A 42 -4.16 -4.96 -12.26
CA ASN A 42 -3.29 -6.10 -12.51
C ASN A 42 -3.67 -7.34 -11.67
N GLY A 43 -4.86 -7.35 -11.04
CA GLY A 43 -5.29 -8.40 -10.11
C GLY A 43 -4.75 -8.24 -8.69
N GLY A 44 -4.16 -7.08 -8.37
CA GLY A 44 -3.68 -6.74 -7.04
C GLY A 44 -4.80 -6.38 -6.05
N PHE A 45 -4.44 -5.64 -5.01
CA PHE A 45 -5.30 -5.36 -3.86
C PHE A 45 -5.29 -3.89 -3.41
N VAL A 46 -4.77 -3.01 -4.26
CA VAL A 46 -4.68 -1.57 -4.05
C VAL A 46 -5.43 -0.84 -5.17
N TYR A 47 -6.39 -0.01 -4.77
CA TYR A 47 -7.07 0.92 -5.66
C TYR A 47 -6.29 2.24 -5.74
N TYR A 48 -5.82 2.58 -6.94
CA TYR A 48 -5.15 3.85 -7.23
C TYR A 48 -6.21 4.89 -7.60
N PRO A 49 -6.27 6.05 -6.91
CA PRO A 49 -7.25 7.07 -7.23
C PRO A 49 -6.91 7.75 -8.57
N GLU A 50 -7.73 7.50 -9.60
CA GLU A 50 -7.54 8.01 -10.97
C GLU A 50 -8.16 9.41 -11.20
N SER A 51 -9.03 9.87 -10.30
CA SER A 51 -9.75 11.13 -10.46
C SER A 51 -9.91 11.88 -9.13
N ARG A 52 -10.10 13.21 -9.21
CA ARG A 52 -10.43 14.04 -8.04
C ARG A 52 -11.69 13.47 -7.36
N GLY A 53 -11.61 13.27 -6.04
CA GLY A 53 -12.70 12.73 -5.21
C GLY A 53 -12.56 11.24 -4.85
N LYS A 54 -11.71 10.49 -5.56
CA LYS A 54 -11.44 9.09 -5.19
C LYS A 54 -10.30 9.01 -4.17
N LYS A 55 -10.40 8.04 -3.26
CA LYS A 55 -9.42 7.79 -2.21
C LYS A 55 -8.63 6.53 -2.50
N TRP A 56 -7.42 6.46 -1.94
CA TRP A 56 -6.67 5.22 -1.84
C TRP A 56 -7.46 4.20 -1.02
N LEU A 57 -7.54 2.97 -1.52
CA LEU A 57 -8.07 1.83 -0.78
C LEU A 57 -7.07 0.68 -0.87
N PHE A 58 -6.79 0.05 0.26
CA PHE A 58 -5.96 -1.14 0.36
C PHE A 58 -6.74 -2.22 1.12
N ILE A 59 -6.64 -3.47 0.68
CA ILE A 59 -7.00 -4.61 1.54
C ILE A 59 -5.88 -4.74 2.58
N ALA A 60 -6.21 -4.52 3.85
CA ALA A 60 -5.26 -4.41 4.94
C ALA A 60 -4.35 -5.63 5.07
N ASP A 61 -4.94 -6.80 5.20
CA ASP A 61 -4.24 -8.07 5.41
C ASP A 61 -3.24 -8.34 4.27
N ARG A 62 -3.68 -8.14 3.01
CA ARG A 62 -2.80 -8.31 1.84
C ARG A 62 -1.68 -7.28 1.78
N MET A 63 -1.94 -6.05 2.25
CA MET A 63 -0.92 -5.02 2.32
C MET A 63 0.11 -5.33 3.40
N GLN A 64 -0.30 -5.85 4.56
CA GLN A 64 0.60 -6.32 5.60
C GLN A 64 1.47 -7.48 5.09
N GLU A 65 0.88 -8.51 4.50
CA GLU A 65 1.59 -9.64 3.89
C GLU A 65 2.64 -9.17 2.86
N PHE A 66 2.27 -8.20 2.01
CA PHE A 66 3.18 -7.61 1.04
C PHE A 66 4.35 -6.89 1.73
N LEU A 67 4.07 -6.06 2.74
CA LEU A 67 5.12 -5.32 3.46
C LEU A 67 6.09 -6.26 4.17
N GLU A 68 5.60 -7.34 4.78
CA GLU A 68 6.43 -8.37 5.40
C GLU A 68 7.28 -9.10 4.37
N LYS A 69 6.66 -9.57 3.28
CA LYS A 69 7.34 -10.32 2.21
C LYS A 69 8.48 -9.53 1.55
N TYR A 70 8.27 -8.23 1.33
CA TYR A 70 9.26 -7.36 0.68
C TYR A 70 10.04 -6.50 1.68
N PHE A 71 9.92 -6.76 2.98
CA PHE A 71 10.50 -5.94 4.04
C PHE A 71 11.98 -5.65 3.81
N ASN A 72 12.77 -6.70 3.59
CA ASN A 72 14.20 -6.57 3.31
C ASN A 72 14.47 -5.69 2.09
N GLN A 73 13.73 -5.81 1.00
CA GLN A 73 13.94 -5.01 -0.22
C GLN A 73 13.47 -3.55 -0.05
N ILE A 74 12.49 -3.32 0.81
CA ILE A 74 11.98 -1.98 1.14
C ILE A 74 12.98 -1.26 2.06
N MET A 75 13.61 -2.00 2.99
CA MET A 75 14.48 -1.47 4.04
C MET A 75 15.98 -1.50 3.68
N SER A 76 16.41 -2.41 2.81
CA SER A 76 17.76 -2.44 2.28
C SER A 76 17.89 -1.36 1.21
N ARG A 77 18.33 -0.19 1.64
CA ARG A 77 18.93 0.82 0.76
C ARG A 77 20.43 0.80 0.92
#